data_AF-A0A444VS43-F1
#
_entry.id   AF-A0A444VS43-F1
#
_cell.length_a   1.000
_cell.length_b   1.000
_cell.length_c   1.000
_cell.angle_alpha   90.00
_cell.angle_beta   90.00
_cell.angle_gamma   90.00
#
_symmetry.space_group_name_H-M   'P 1'
#
loop_
_entity.id
_entity.type
_entity.pdbx_description
1 polymer ?
#
loop_
_entity_poly.entity_id
_entity_poly.type
_entity_poly.pdbx_seq_one_letter_code
_entity_poly.pdbx_strand_id
1 'polypeptide(L)'
;MNYKTKKISTLIFGLASVAMAVIVFNGCKSPAKDKETTHTDEAKENLVEAKESLDEAKKEYVLRYEAFKLESDNKIAENDKVIAELKAKAKKESNTAKKDFEKELALLEQKNQSLKEKMSYYKDEGNDEWESFKAEFDQDMDSLGQALKDLTKNNTN
;
A
#
# COMPACT_ATOMS: atom_id res chain seq x y z
N MET A 1 37.68 -11.34 -30.04
CA MET A 1 37.96 -11.80 -28.67
C MET A 1 38.66 -10.68 -27.92
N ASN A 2 38.05 -10.11 -26.89
CA ASN A 2 38.69 -9.56 -25.68
C ASN A 2 37.64 -8.89 -24.79
N TYR A 3 37.28 -9.59 -23.72
CA TYR A 3 36.64 -9.05 -22.51
C TYR A 3 37.65 -8.19 -21.75
N LYS A 4 37.21 -7.12 -21.08
CA LYS A 4 37.67 -6.79 -19.71
C LYS A 4 36.83 -5.70 -19.02
N THR A 5 35.96 -6.19 -18.13
CA THR A 5 35.73 -5.76 -16.73
C THR A 5 35.57 -4.27 -16.39
N LYS A 6 34.34 -3.90 -16.00
CA LYS A 6 33.96 -2.68 -15.27
C LYS A 6 34.48 -2.74 -13.82
N LYS A 7 35.04 -1.62 -13.34
CA LYS A 7 35.62 -1.43 -12.00
C LYS A 7 34.53 -1.26 -10.93
N ILE A 8 34.74 -1.90 -9.78
CA ILE A 8 33.96 -1.74 -8.54
C ILE A 8 34.54 -0.55 -7.77
N SER A 9 33.70 0.40 -7.36
CA SER A 9 34.06 1.56 -6.53
C SER A 9 33.48 1.36 -5.13
N THR A 10 34.36 1.21 -4.14
CA THR A 10 33.99 1.12 -2.71
C THR A 10 34.31 2.47 -2.09
N LEU A 11 33.29 3.18 -1.60
CA LEU A 11 33.44 4.47 -0.91
C LEU A 11 33.25 4.25 0.60
N ILE A 12 34.34 4.49 1.34
CA ILE A 12 34.41 4.55 2.80
C ILE A 12 34.00 5.98 3.20
N PHE A 13 32.95 6.13 4.00
CA PHE A 13 32.64 7.40 4.67
C PHE A 13 33.01 7.32 6.14
N GLY A 14 33.95 8.19 6.53
CA GLY A 14 34.67 8.15 7.78
C GLY A 14 33.92 8.72 8.99
N LEU A 15 34.36 8.24 10.16
CA LEU A 15 34.12 8.82 11.47
C LEU A 15 34.75 10.22 11.56
N ALA A 16 33.96 11.20 11.99
CA ALA A 16 34.45 12.50 12.47
C ALA A 16 33.91 12.76 13.88
N SER A 17 34.84 12.72 14.83
CA SER A 17 34.72 13.14 16.23
C SER A 17 34.49 14.64 16.36
N VAL A 18 33.59 15.07 17.24
CA VAL A 18 33.65 16.40 17.87
C VAL A 18 33.57 16.24 19.38
N ALA A 19 34.58 16.78 20.04
CA ALA A 19 34.79 16.79 21.48
C ALA A 19 33.93 17.85 22.18
N MET A 20 33.47 17.54 23.39
CA MET A 20 33.16 18.53 24.43
C MET A 20 33.82 18.06 25.72
N ALA A 21 34.76 18.84 26.23
CA ALA A 21 35.48 18.60 27.48
C ALA A 21 34.82 19.36 28.65
N VAL A 22 35.36 19.10 29.86
CA VAL A 22 35.31 19.90 31.13
C VAL A 22 34.13 19.51 32.07
N ILE A 23 34.26 19.11 33.35
CA ILE A 23 35.35 19.12 34.35
C ILE A 23 35.11 18.07 35.49
N VAL A 24 36.23 17.72 36.14
CA VAL A 24 36.52 16.82 37.28
C VAL A 24 35.54 16.69 38.45
N PHE A 25 35.47 15.46 39.00
CA PHE A 25 35.61 15.18 40.43
C PHE A 25 36.59 14.02 40.65
N ASN A 26 37.72 14.30 41.32
CA ASN A 26 38.62 13.30 41.90
C ASN A 26 38.08 12.92 43.28
N GLY A 27 37.82 11.64 43.52
CA GLY A 27 37.42 11.16 44.83
C GLY A 27 37.37 9.64 44.98
N CYS A 28 38.48 9.07 45.44
CA CYS A 28 38.65 7.81 46.18
C CYS A 28 38.84 6.45 45.47
N LYS A 29 39.92 5.80 45.94
CA LYS A 29 40.40 4.43 45.76
C LYS A 29 39.34 3.35 46.04
N SER A 30 39.41 2.27 45.25
CA SER A 30 38.77 0.93 45.37
C SER A 30 38.91 0.26 46.76
N PRO A 31 38.18 -0.83 47.13
CA PRO A 31 37.60 -1.88 46.26
C PRO A 31 36.22 -2.48 46.65
N ALA A 32 35.69 -3.30 45.73
CA ALA A 32 34.64 -4.32 45.91
C ALA A 32 33.21 -3.85 46.24
N LYS A 33 32.30 -4.01 45.26
CA LYS A 33 31.11 -4.87 45.36
C LYS A 33 30.34 -4.84 44.04
N ASP A 34 30.38 -5.99 43.38
CA ASP A 34 29.42 -6.56 42.43
C ASP A 34 28.11 -5.79 42.29
N LYS A 35 27.90 -5.17 41.12
CA LYS A 35 26.62 -5.10 40.41
C LYS A 35 26.89 -5.04 38.91
N GLU A 36 27.44 -6.14 38.41
CA GLU A 36 27.13 -6.56 37.05
C GLU A 36 25.69 -7.12 37.05
N THR A 37 25.03 -7.07 35.89
CA THR A 37 23.77 -7.74 35.53
C THR A 37 22.45 -7.27 36.18
N THR A 38 21.78 -6.29 35.56
CA THR A 38 20.28 -6.26 35.49
C THR A 38 19.72 -5.60 34.22
N HIS A 39 20.52 -4.97 33.35
CA HIS A 39 19.98 -4.28 32.15
C HIS A 39 19.96 -5.13 30.87
N THR A 40 20.47 -6.36 30.89
CA THR A 40 20.61 -7.17 29.67
C THR A 40 19.42 -8.10 29.42
N ASP A 41 18.68 -8.48 30.45
CA ASP A 41 17.58 -9.45 30.32
C ASP A 41 16.25 -8.77 29.95
N GLU A 42 15.88 -7.65 30.58
CA GLU A 42 14.72 -6.84 30.18
C GLU A 42 14.87 -6.27 28.76
N ALA A 43 16.08 -5.87 28.36
CA ALA A 43 16.35 -5.37 27.01
C ALA A 43 16.24 -6.49 25.95
N LYS A 44 16.57 -7.74 26.30
CA LYS A 44 16.38 -8.90 25.41
C LYS A 44 14.91 -9.30 25.34
N GLU A 45 14.20 -9.29 26.47
CA GLU A 45 12.77 -9.59 26.53
C GLU A 45 11.96 -8.58 25.72
N ASN A 46 12.18 -7.27 25.94
CA ASN A 46 11.56 -6.20 25.14
C ASN A 46 11.91 -6.31 23.65
N LEU A 47 13.13 -6.74 23.30
CA LEU A 47 13.53 -6.94 21.91
C LEU A 47 12.85 -8.15 21.26
N VAL A 48 12.62 -9.23 22.01
CA VAL A 48 11.89 -10.41 21.54
C VAL A 48 10.42 -10.06 21.37
N GLU A 49 9.80 -9.43 22.37
CA GLU A 49 8.40 -8.99 22.30
C GLU A 49 8.17 -8.00 21.15
N ALA A 50 9.06 -7.01 20.98
CA ALA A 50 8.98 -6.07 19.85
C ALA A 50 9.14 -6.76 18.50
N LYS A 51 9.95 -7.82 18.38
CA LYS A 51 10.08 -8.60 17.15
C LYS A 51 8.85 -9.45 16.87
N GLU A 52 8.31 -10.11 17.88
CA GLU A 52 7.09 -10.91 17.75
C GLU A 52 5.89 -10.03 17.38
N SER A 53 5.73 -8.89 18.06
CA SER A 53 4.71 -7.88 17.74
C SER A 53 4.88 -7.33 16.32
N LEU A 54 6.11 -7.05 15.89
CA LEU A 54 6.40 -6.61 14.53
C LEU A 54 6.06 -7.69 13.48
N ASP A 55 6.36 -8.96 13.77
CA ASP A 55 6.06 -10.08 12.88
C ASP A 55 4.57 -10.38 12.79
N GLU A 56 3.82 -10.23 13.89
CA GLU A 56 2.37 -10.33 13.91
C GLU A 56 1.71 -9.19 13.13
N ALA A 57 2.14 -7.94 13.36
CA ALA A 57 1.66 -6.78 12.63
C ALA A 57 1.88 -6.90 11.12
N LYS A 58 3.04 -7.43 10.70
CA LYS A 58 3.31 -7.73 9.28
C LYS A 58 2.36 -8.78 8.70
N LYS A 59 2.12 -9.87 9.43
CA LYS A 59 1.19 -10.93 8.98
C LYS A 59 -0.22 -10.38 8.84
N GLU A 60 -0.68 -9.60 9.82
CA GLU A 60 -2.00 -9.00 9.78
C GLU A 60 -2.14 -8.02 8.62
N TYR A 61 -1.13 -7.18 8.39
CA TYR A 61 -1.09 -6.29 7.23
C TYR A 61 -1.21 -7.05 5.90
N VAL A 62 -0.40 -8.10 5.70
CA VAL A 62 -0.48 -8.92 4.47
C VAL A 62 -1.87 -9.51 4.27
N LEU A 63 -2.48 -10.06 5.33
CA LEU A 63 -3.83 -10.63 5.26
C LEU A 63 -4.89 -9.58 4.90
N ARG A 64 -4.82 -8.39 5.50
CA ARG A 64 -5.74 -7.28 5.19
C ARG A 64 -5.58 -6.80 3.75
N TYR A 65 -4.34 -6.68 3.27
CA TYR A 65 -4.04 -6.31 1.89
C TYR A 65 -4.60 -7.33 0.90
N GLU A 66 -4.32 -8.62 1.10
CA GLU A 66 -4.81 -9.69 0.22
C GLU A 66 -6.34 -9.77 0.20
N ALA A 67 -6.98 -9.62 1.36
CA ALA A 67 -8.44 -9.58 1.46
C ALA A 67 -9.03 -8.38 0.68
N PHE A 68 -8.45 -7.19 0.85
CA PHE A 68 -8.88 -6.00 0.12
C PHE A 68 -8.70 -6.15 -1.39
N LYS A 69 -7.57 -6.70 -1.83
CA LYS A 69 -7.31 -6.97 -3.24
C LYS A 69 -8.35 -7.93 -3.82
N LEU A 70 -8.67 -9.01 -3.10
CA LEU A 70 -9.69 -9.98 -3.53
C LEU A 70 -11.08 -9.35 -3.61
N GLU A 71 -11.47 -8.56 -2.61
CA GLU A 71 -12.74 -7.84 -2.62
C GLU A 71 -12.83 -6.87 -3.81
N SER A 72 -11.75 -6.13 -4.06
CA SER A 72 -11.64 -5.19 -5.18
C SER A 72 -11.73 -5.90 -6.52
N ASP A 73 -11.02 -7.01 -6.69
CA ASP A 73 -11.05 -7.83 -7.90
C ASP A 73 -12.48 -8.34 -8.18
N ASN A 74 -13.21 -8.73 -7.13
CA ASN A 74 -14.62 -9.16 -7.23
C ASN A 74 -15.54 -8.00 -7.66
N LYS A 75 -15.45 -6.83 -7.02
CA LYS A 75 -16.23 -5.63 -7.37
C LYS A 75 -15.96 -5.17 -8.81
N ILE A 76 -14.70 -5.18 -9.24
CA ILE A 76 -14.32 -4.86 -10.63
C ILE A 76 -14.96 -5.85 -11.62
N ALA A 77 -14.93 -7.14 -11.30
CA ALA A 77 -15.54 -8.18 -12.14
C ALA A 77 -17.07 -8.06 -12.21
N GLU A 78 -17.73 -7.62 -11.13
CA GLU A 78 -19.16 -7.30 -11.14
C GLU A 78 -19.47 -6.08 -12.01
N ASN A 79 -18.67 -5.01 -11.89
CA ASN A 79 -18.79 -3.84 -12.76
C ASN A 79 -18.60 -4.20 -14.24
N ASP A 80 -17.62 -5.06 -14.57
CA ASP A 80 -17.40 -5.55 -15.94
C ASP A 80 -18.63 -6.28 -16.51
N LYS A 81 -19.32 -7.08 -15.69
CA LYS A 81 -20.58 -7.74 -16.09
C LYS A 81 -21.66 -6.71 -16.40
N VAL A 82 -21.87 -5.73 -15.52
CA VAL A 82 -22.85 -4.66 -15.73
C VAL A 82 -22.55 -3.86 -16.99
N ILE A 83 -21.28 -3.50 -17.22
CA ILE A 83 -20.83 -2.80 -18.43
C ILE A 83 -21.14 -3.64 -19.68
N ALA A 84 -20.85 -4.94 -19.66
CA ALA A 84 -21.12 -5.83 -20.78
C ALA A 84 -22.63 -5.91 -21.10
N GLU A 85 -23.49 -5.97 -20.08
CA GLU A 85 -24.94 -5.94 -20.23
C GLU A 85 -25.45 -4.63 -20.83
N LEU A 86 -24.95 -3.48 -20.33
CA LEU A 86 -25.29 -2.16 -20.85
C LEU A 86 -24.85 -1.99 -22.31
N LYS A 87 -23.67 -2.49 -22.68
CA LYS A 87 -23.20 -2.51 -24.08
C LYS A 87 -24.11 -3.35 -24.97
N ALA A 88 -24.59 -4.49 -24.48
CA ALA A 88 -25.50 -5.34 -25.23
C ALA A 88 -26.87 -4.67 -25.44
N LYS A 89 -27.36 -3.91 -24.47
CA LYS A 89 -28.59 -3.11 -24.59
C LYS A 89 -28.43 -1.96 -25.59
N ALA A 90 -27.35 -1.17 -25.50
CA ALA A 90 -27.09 -0.06 -26.43
C ALA A 90 -27.08 -0.48 -27.90
N LYS A 91 -26.57 -1.68 -28.21
CA LYS A 91 -26.58 -2.22 -29.59
C LYS A 91 -27.98 -2.41 -30.16
N LYS A 92 -29.00 -2.61 -29.31
CA LYS A 92 -30.40 -2.83 -29.72
C LYS A 92 -31.17 -1.52 -29.92
N GLU A 93 -30.67 -0.40 -29.41
CA GLU A 93 -31.31 0.90 -29.51
C GLU A 93 -30.77 1.70 -30.71
N SER A 94 -31.58 2.61 -31.27
CA SER A 94 -31.27 3.31 -32.52
C SER A 94 -31.71 4.79 -32.56
N ASN A 95 -31.72 5.48 -31.40
CA ASN A 95 -32.05 6.91 -31.32
C ASN A 95 -30.81 7.77 -30.96
N THR A 96 -30.95 9.09 -30.98
CA THR A 96 -29.89 10.06 -30.64
C THR A 96 -29.40 9.99 -29.19
N ALA A 97 -30.23 9.53 -28.25
CA ALA A 97 -29.85 9.34 -26.85
C ALA A 97 -28.79 8.23 -26.68
N LYS A 98 -28.71 7.30 -27.64
CA LYS A 98 -27.67 6.27 -27.70
C LYS A 98 -26.25 6.82 -27.66
N LYS A 99 -25.98 7.93 -28.35
CA LYS A 99 -24.61 8.46 -28.46
C LYS A 99 -24.09 8.97 -27.11
N ASP A 100 -24.94 9.62 -26.33
CA ASP A 100 -24.54 10.13 -25.02
C ASP A 100 -24.46 8.99 -23.99
N PHE A 101 -25.36 8.02 -24.07
CA PHE A 101 -25.26 6.77 -23.31
C PHE A 101 -23.94 6.01 -23.60
N GLU A 102 -23.57 5.83 -24.87
CA GLU A 102 -22.34 5.13 -25.27
C GLU A 102 -21.09 5.86 -24.78
N LYS A 103 -21.08 7.20 -24.80
CA LYS A 103 -19.97 7.99 -24.24
C LYS A 103 -19.86 7.79 -22.73
N GLU A 104 -20.98 7.89 -22.01
CA GLU A 104 -20.98 7.71 -20.56
C GLU A 104 -20.51 6.30 -20.19
N LEU A 105 -21.01 5.28 -20.88
CA LEU A 105 -20.61 3.89 -20.69
C LEU A 105 -19.10 3.67 -20.96
N ALA A 106 -18.55 4.30 -21.99
CA ALA A 106 -17.11 4.23 -22.28
C ALA A 106 -16.27 4.88 -21.17
N LEU A 107 -16.73 6.00 -20.61
CA LEU A 107 -16.06 6.64 -19.47
C LEU A 107 -16.10 5.75 -18.21
N LEU A 108 -17.22 5.10 -17.93
CA LEU A 108 -17.34 4.18 -16.79
C LEU A 108 -16.48 2.93 -16.97
N GLU A 109 -16.40 2.39 -18.19
CA GLU A 109 -15.48 1.30 -18.50
C GLU A 109 -14.03 1.69 -18.31
N GLN A 110 -13.63 2.87 -18.79
CA GLN A 110 -12.28 3.38 -18.58
C GLN A 110 -11.96 3.49 -17.08
N LYS A 111 -12.88 4.02 -16.27
CA LYS A 111 -12.71 4.09 -14.81
C LYS A 111 -12.55 2.71 -14.17
N ASN A 112 -13.32 1.71 -14.59
CA ASN A 112 -13.18 0.34 -14.08
C ASN A 112 -11.80 -0.24 -14.42
N GLN A 113 -11.29 -0.01 -15.63
CA GLN A 113 -9.93 -0.42 -16.02
C GLN A 113 -8.86 0.34 -15.23
N SER A 114 -9.02 1.64 -15.01
CA SER A 114 -8.10 2.42 -14.18
C SER A 114 -8.06 1.94 -12.72
N LEU A 115 -9.19 1.50 -12.15
CA LEU A 115 -9.20 0.89 -10.82
C LEU A 115 -8.45 -0.44 -10.79
N LYS A 116 -8.63 -1.28 -11.81
CA LYS A 116 -7.86 -2.53 -11.96
C LYS A 116 -6.35 -2.26 -12.02
N GLU A 117 -5.95 -1.25 -12.80
CA GLU A 117 -4.55 -0.82 -12.88
C GLU A 117 -4.05 -0.28 -11.54
N LYS A 118 -4.81 0.61 -10.88
CA LYS A 118 -4.50 1.20 -9.57
C LYS A 118 -4.26 0.12 -8.51
N MET A 119 -5.08 -0.93 -8.48
CA MET A 119 -4.87 -2.09 -7.60
C MET A 119 -3.62 -2.89 -7.96
N SER A 120 -3.37 -3.12 -9.26
CA SER A 120 -2.23 -3.94 -9.71
C SER A 120 -0.86 -3.26 -9.54
N TYR A 121 -0.82 -1.94 -9.61
CA TYR A 121 0.41 -1.15 -9.52
C TYR A 121 0.72 -0.66 -8.13
N TYR A 122 -0.22 -0.79 -7.18
CA TYR A 122 0.05 -0.44 -5.80
C TYR A 122 1.22 -1.28 -5.26
N LYS A 123 2.24 -0.58 -4.79
CA LYS A 123 3.36 -1.16 -4.06
C LYS A 123 3.24 -0.73 -2.63
N ASP A 124 3.39 -1.69 -1.73
CA ASP A 124 3.44 -1.41 -0.31
C ASP A 124 4.67 -0.54 0.01
N GLU A 125 4.40 0.73 0.31
CA GLU A 125 5.38 1.74 0.72
C GLU A 125 5.24 2.05 2.24
N GLY A 126 4.38 1.33 2.96
CA GLY A 126 4.13 1.49 4.39
C GLY A 126 2.65 1.68 4.77
N ASN A 127 2.36 1.55 6.07
CA ASN A 127 0.99 1.48 6.59
C ASN A 127 0.16 2.78 6.41
N ASP A 128 0.78 3.96 6.49
CA ASP A 128 0.05 5.24 6.35
C ASP A 128 -0.40 5.50 4.90
N GLU A 129 0.42 5.09 3.94
CA GLU A 129 0.11 5.19 2.51
C GLU A 129 -0.93 4.15 2.09
N TRP A 130 -0.95 3.00 2.77
CA TRP A 130 -1.97 1.97 2.59
C TRP A 130 -3.37 2.46 2.94
N GLU A 131 -3.56 3.05 4.12
CA GLU A 131 -4.89 3.51 4.55
C GLU A 131 -5.42 4.62 3.64
N SER A 132 -4.54 5.54 3.21
CA SER A 132 -4.91 6.61 2.26
C SER A 132 -5.28 6.04 0.89
N PHE A 133 -4.47 5.12 0.36
CA PHE A 133 -4.76 4.42 -0.88
C PHE A 133 -6.11 3.69 -0.82
N LYS A 134 -6.33 2.95 0.26
CA LYS A 134 -7.56 2.16 0.46
C LYS A 134 -8.78 3.08 0.47
N ALA A 135 -8.74 4.18 1.21
CA ALA A 135 -9.85 5.12 1.31
C ALA A 135 -10.21 5.73 -0.05
N GLU A 136 -9.22 6.19 -0.81
CA GLU A 136 -9.44 6.73 -2.16
C GLU A 136 -9.98 5.66 -3.12
N PHE A 137 -9.40 4.46 -3.07
CA PHE A 137 -9.82 3.35 -3.93
C PHE A 137 -11.28 2.95 -3.67
N ASP A 138 -11.67 2.83 -2.40
CA ASP A 138 -13.06 2.54 -2.01
C ASP A 138 -14.01 3.63 -2.49
N GLN A 139 -13.65 4.90 -2.32
CA GLN A 139 -14.47 6.02 -2.80
C GLN A 139 -14.66 6.01 -4.33
N ASP A 140 -13.58 5.75 -5.07
CA ASP A 140 -13.62 5.65 -6.54
C ASP A 140 -14.49 4.45 -6.98
N MET A 141 -14.37 3.31 -6.30
CA MET A 141 -15.14 2.09 -6.56
C MET A 141 -16.64 2.30 -6.30
N ASP A 142 -17.00 2.92 -5.18
CA ASP A 142 -18.39 3.21 -4.81
C ASP A 142 -19.03 4.20 -5.78
N SER A 143 -18.27 5.24 -6.16
CA SER A 143 -18.72 6.23 -7.14
C SER A 143 -18.97 5.61 -8.51
N LEU A 144 -18.10 4.68 -8.95
CA LEU A 144 -18.29 3.92 -10.18
C LEU A 144 -19.53 3.02 -10.10
N GLY A 145 -19.70 2.28 -9.00
CA GLY A 145 -20.86 1.40 -8.79
C GLY A 145 -22.18 2.16 -8.82
N GLN A 146 -22.24 3.34 -8.19
CA GLN A 146 -23.42 4.21 -8.26
C GLN A 146 -23.68 4.71 -9.68
N ALA A 147 -22.66 5.18 -10.39
CA ALA A 147 -22.81 5.66 -11.77
C ALA A 147 -23.31 4.56 -12.71
N LEU A 148 -22.80 3.33 -12.60
CA LEU A 148 -23.29 2.18 -13.38
C LEU A 148 -24.75 1.84 -13.06
N LYS A 149 -25.12 1.91 -11.77
CA LYS A 149 -26.51 1.68 -11.32
C LYS A 149 -27.46 2.74 -11.89
N ASP A 150 -27.06 4.00 -11.89
CA ASP A 150 -27.90 5.09 -12.39
C ASP A 150 -28.02 5.05 -13.91
N LEU A 151 -26.94 4.74 -14.63
CA LEU A 151 -26.97 4.49 -16.07
C LEU A 151 -27.92 3.33 -16.43
N THR A 152 -27.95 2.28 -15.61
CA THR A 152 -28.87 1.14 -15.77
C THR A 152 -30.34 1.54 -15.60
N LYS A 153 -30.66 2.37 -14.60
CA LYS A 153 -32.04 2.86 -14.38
C LYS A 153 -32.50 3.76 -15.52
N ASN A 154 -31.63 4.67 -15.98
CA ASN A 154 -31.96 5.60 -17.07
C ASN A 154 -32.27 4.88 -18.38
N ASN A 155 -31.71 3.69 -18.61
CA ASN A 155 -31.97 2.87 -19.79
C ASN A 155 -33.19 1.91 -19.66
N THR A 156 -33.92 1.96 -18.55
CA THR A 156 -35.11 1.10 -18.34
C THR A 156 -36.42 1.91 -18.41
N ASN A 157 -36.34 3.25 -18.35
CA ASN A 157 -37.46 4.18 -18.53
C ASN A 157 -37.54 4.68 -19.97
#